data_AF-A0A3G9D3J6-F1
#
_entry.id   AF-A0A3G9D3J6-F1
#
_cell.length_a   1.000
_cell.length_b   1.000
_cell.length_c   1.000
_cell.angle_alpha   90.00
_cell.angle_beta   90.00
_cell.angle_gamma   90.00
#
_symmetry.space_group_name_H-M   'P 1'
#
loop_
_entity.id
_entity.type
_entity.pdbx_description
1 polymer ?
#
loop_
_entity_poly.entity_id
_entity_poly.type
_entity_poly.pdbx_seq_one_letter_code
_entity_poly.pdbx_strand_id
1 'polypeptide(L)' 'MDKILKTDKIIGKPIKIDDRTLYPIIQISTIKNKNFITAWIHPIAIVITEPTKKYIIQLTDEDIKTEEILEMILNNE' A
#
# COMPACT_ATOMS: atom_id res chain seq x y z
N MET A 1 27.51 5.57 -12.38
CA MET A 1 26.60 4.73 -13.18
C MET A 1 25.34 4.59 -12.36
N ASP A 2 24.25 5.19 -12.82
CA ASP A 2 23.18 5.59 -11.91
C ASP A 2 22.16 4.47 -11.74
N LYS A 3 22.13 3.91 -10.54
CA LYS A 3 21.10 2.98 -10.08
C LYS A 3 19.91 3.84 -9.65
N ILE A 4 18.78 3.70 -10.32
CA ILE A 4 17.54 4.34 -9.88
C ILE A 4 16.84 3.36 -8.96
N LEU A 5 16.76 3.70 -7.67
CA LEU A 5 15.85 3.08 -6.72
C LEU A 5 14.61 3.96 -6.65
N LYS A 6 13.45 3.38 -6.97
CA LYS A 6 12.17 4.03 -6.81
C LYS A 6 11.32 3.20 -5.86
N THR A 7 10.74 3.84 -4.86
CA THR A 7 9.79 3.21 -3.94
C THR A 7 8.51 4.01 -3.98
N ASP A 8 7.42 3.37 -4.39
CA ASP A 8 6.09 3.97 -4.43
C ASP A 8 5.14 3.18 -3.53
N LYS A 9 4.29 3.87 -2.77
CA LYS A 9 3.16 3.24 -2.06
C LYS A 9 1.91 3.39 -2.91
N ILE A 10 1.14 2.33 -3.05
CA ILE A 10 -0.13 2.35 -3.77
C ILE A 10 -1.23 1.63 -3.00
N ILE A 11 -2.47 2.05 -3.24
CA ILE A 11 -3.66 1.31 -2.83
C ILE A 11 -3.95 0.26 -3.89
N GLY A 12 -3.99 -1.00 -3.46
CA GLY A 12 -4.42 -2.12 -4.27
C GLY A 12 -5.91 -2.06 -4.58
N LYS A 13 -6.35 -2.92 -5.50
CA LYS A 13 -7.77 -3.00 -5.84
C LYS A 13 -8.60 -3.34 -4.59
N PRO A 14 -9.73 -2.64 -4.35
CA PRO A 14 -10.59 -2.97 -3.22
C PRO A 14 -11.14 -4.40 -3.32
N ILE A 15 -11.13 -5.11 -2.20
CA ILE A 15 -11.65 -6.47 -2.08
C ILE A 15 -12.90 -6.40 -1.20
N LYS A 16 -14.06 -6.74 -1.76
CA LYS A 16 -15.32 -6.79 -1.01
C LYS A 16 -15.52 -8.18 -0.41
N ILE A 17 -15.79 -8.25 0.88
CA ILE A 17 -16.09 -9.47 1.63
C ILE A 17 -17.26 -9.14 2.56
N ASP A 18 -18.43 -9.72 2.30
CA ASP A 18 -19.68 -9.41 3.00
C ASP A 18 -19.95 -7.90 3.10
N ASP A 19 -20.06 -7.36 4.31
CA ASP A 19 -20.29 -5.95 4.60
C ASP A 19 -19.00 -5.12 4.69
N ARG A 20 -17.85 -5.70 4.34
CA ARG A 20 -16.52 -5.11 4.47
C ARG A 20 -15.89 -4.84 3.12
N THR A 21 -15.16 -3.73 3.05
CA THR A 21 -14.24 -3.47 1.94
C THR A 21 -12.82 -3.35 2.49
N LEU A 22 -11.92 -4.14 1.91
CA LEU A 22 -10.51 -4.18 2.25
C LEU A 22 -9.73 -3.42 1.17
N TYR A 23 -8.88 -2.50 1.59
CA TYR A 23 -7.97 -1.72 0.75
C TYR A 23 -6.54 -2.14 1.10
N PRO A 24 -5.94 -3.07 0.34
CA PRO A 24 -4.55 -3.45 0.55
C PRO A 24 -3.66 -2.26 0.25
N ILE A 25 -2.70 -1.97 1.12
CA ILE A 25 -1.67 -0.97 0.88
C ILE A 25 -0.37 -1.73 0.63
N ILE A 26 0.25 -1.47 -0.52
CA ILE A 26 1.50 -2.13 -0.91
C ILE A 26 2.56 -1.09 -1.23
N GLN A 27 3.80 -1.45 -0.97
CA GLN A 27 4.98 -0.73 -1.40
C GLN A 27 5.62 -1.48 -2.56
N ILE A 28 5.85 -0.78 -3.67
CA ILE A 28 6.57 -1.29 -4.82
C ILE A 28 7.94 -0.66 -4.84
N SER A 29 8.97 -1.49 -4.65
CA SER A 29 10.36 -1.08 -4.80
C SER A 29 10.87 -1.55 -6.16
N THR A 30 11.27 -0.62 -7.02
CA THR A 30 11.82 -0.90 -8.34
C THR A 30 13.29 -0.52 -8.40
N ILE A 31 14.12 -1.45 -8.87
CA ILE A 31 15.51 -1.18 -9.25
C ILE A 31 15.63 -1.31 -10.76
N LYS A 32 16.10 -0.25 -11.41
CA LYS A 32 16.37 -0.24 -12.84
C LYS A 32 17.82 0.13 -13.11
N ASN A 33 18.47 -0.63 -13.98
CA ASN A 33 19.74 -0.26 -14.59
C ASN A 33 19.69 -0.51 -16.12
N LYS A 34 20.83 -0.42 -16.81
CA LYS A 34 20.89 -0.61 -18.28
C LYS A 34 20.54 -2.03 -18.74
N ASN A 35 20.73 -3.05 -17.90
CA ASN A 35 20.67 -4.45 -18.31
C ASN A 35 19.49 -5.21 -17.70
N PHE A 36 18.89 -4.70 -16.63
CA PHE A 36 17.74 -5.33 -15.98
C PHE A 36 16.81 -4.32 -15.32
N ILE A 37 15.57 -4.77 -15.17
CA ILE A 37 14.54 -4.17 -14.31
C ILE A 37 14.04 -5.26 -13.36
N THR A 38 13.94 -4.92 -12.09
CA THR A 38 13.38 -5.82 -11.07
C THR A 38 12.50 -5.00 -10.13
N ALA A 39 11.43 -5.63 -9.66
CA ALA A 39 10.50 -5.02 -8.73
C ALA A 39 10.15 -6.01 -7.61
N TRP A 40 9.96 -5.47 -6.41
CA TRP A 40 9.46 -6.20 -5.25
C TRP A 40 8.19 -5.53 -4.76
N ILE A 41 7.21 -6.34 -4.39
CA ILE A 41 5.95 -5.89 -3.82
C ILE A 41 5.95 -6.32 -2.35
N HIS A 42 5.84 -5.33 -1.47
CA HIS A 42 5.79 -5.53 -0.02
C HIS A 42 4.39 -5.13 0.47
N PRO A 43 3.59 -6.05 1.02
CA PRO A 43 2.36 -5.67 1.70
C PRO A 43 2.72 -4.92 2.99
N ILE A 44 2.19 -3.71 3.16
CA ILE A 44 2.53 -2.85 4.30
C ILE A 44 1.37 -2.71 5.30
N ALA A 45 0.13 -2.62 4.80
CA ALA A 45 -1.05 -2.51 5.64
C ALA A 45 -2.29 -2.95 4.88
N ILE A 46 -3.40 -3.13 5.60
CA ILE A 46 -4.74 -3.28 5.04
C ILE A 46 -5.64 -2.30 5.76
N VAL A 47 -6.35 -1.46 5.02
CA VAL A 47 -7.44 -0.69 5.60
C VAL A 47 -8.75 -1.42 5.40
N ILE A 48 -9.51 -1.52 6.47
CA ILE A 48 -10.80 -2.19 6.49
C ILE A 48 -11.87 -1.16 6.78
N THR A 49 -12.85 -1.09 5.89
CA THR A 49 -14.07 -0.30 6.10
C THR A 49 -15.25 -1.25 6.29
N GLU A 50 -15.88 -1.17 7.45
CA GLU A 50 -17.13 -1.84 7.81
C GLU A 50 -18.22 -0.78 8.01
N PRO A 51 -19.51 -1.15 8.12
CA PRO A 51 -20.59 -0.16 8.24
C PRO A 51 -20.44 0.79 9.44
N THR A 52 -19.81 0.34 10.52
CA THR A 52 -19.70 1.10 11.78
C THR A 52 -18.29 1.53 12.13
N LYS A 53 -17.27 1.03 11.42
CA LYS A 53 -15.86 1.33 11.75
C LYS A 53 -14.96 1.30 10.52
N LYS A 54 -13.94 2.15 10.56
CA LYS A 54 -12.78 2.10 9.66
C LYS A 54 -11.53 1.92 10.51
N TYR A 55 -10.66 0.99 10.16
CA TYR A 55 -9.44 0.72 10.92
C TYR A 55 -8.33 0.14 10.03
N ILE A 56 -7.10 0.20 10.52
CA ILE A 56 -5.90 -0.23 9.78
C ILE A 56 -5.30 -1.44 10.48
N ILE A 57 -4.92 -2.45 9.70
CA ILE A 57 -4.07 -3.56 10.14
C ILE A 57 -2.70 -3.35 9.52
N GLN A 58 -1.69 -3.07 10.34
CA GLN A 58 -0.29 -3.04 9.89
C GLN A 58 0.20 -4.48 9.68
N LEU A 59 0.93 -4.69 8.58
CA LEU A 59 1.50 -6.00 8.22
C LEU A 59 3.01 -6.07 8.44
N THR A 60 3.62 -4.95 8.83
CA THR A 60 5.04 -4.80 9.11
C THR A 60 5.22 -4.14 10.48
N ASP A 61 6.38 -4.37 11.10
CA ASP A 61 6.79 -3.65 12.33
C ASP A 61 7.29 -2.23 12.04
N GLU A 62 7.17 -1.77 10.78
CA GLU A 62 7.53 -0.40 10.40
C GLU A 62 6.45 0.56 10.90
N ASP A 63 6.89 1.69 11.43
CA ASP A 63 6.00 2.72 11.95
C ASP A 63 5.33 3.46 10.78
N ILE A 64 4.22 2.91 10.29
CA ILE A 64 3.46 3.54 9.21
C ILE A 64 2.54 4.60 9.81
N LYS A 65 2.75 5.85 9.43
CA LYS A 65 1.91 6.97 9.84
C LYS A 65 0.48 6.75 9.37
N THR A 66 -0.43 6.62 10.33
CA THR A 66 -1.86 6.39 10.08
C THR A 66 -2.44 7.49 9.19
N GLU A 67 -1.98 8.73 9.35
CA GLU A 67 -2.42 9.88 8.57
C GLU A 67 -2.10 9.72 7.08
N GLU A 68 -0.92 9.21 6.74
CA GLU A 68 -0.49 8.98 5.36
C GLU A 68 -1.40 7.96 4.66
N ILE A 69 -1.74 6.87 5.34
CA ILE A 69 -2.64 5.85 4.79
C ILE A 69 -4.05 6.42 4.59
N LEU A 70 -4.55 7.21 5.54
CA LEU A 70 -5.87 7.81 5.46
C LEU A 70 -5.97 8.79 4.29
N GLU A 71 -4.96 9.63 4.08
CA GLU A 71 -4.88 10.54 2.93
C GLU A 71 -4.88 9.77 1.60
N MET A 72 -4.17 8.64 1.52
CA MET A 72 -4.19 7.82 0.32
C MET A 72 -5.62 7.35 -0.01
N ILE A 73 -6.43 6.98 0.99
CA ILE A 73 -7.79 6.48 0.76
C ILE A 73 -8.74 7.59 0.34
N LEU A 74 -8.70 8.73 1.03
CA LEU A 74 -9.58 9.87 0.74
C LEU A 74 -9.37 10.44 -0.67
N ASN A 75 -8.16 10.34 -1.22
CA ASN A 75 -7.84 10.79 -2.58
C ASN A 75 -8.18 9.74 -3.68
N ASN A 76 -8.66 8.55 -3.29
CA ASN A 76 -9.04 7.47 -4.21
C ASN A 76 -10.56 7.14 -4.20
N GLU A 77 -11.36 7.87 -3.41
CA GLU A 77 -12.84 7.88 -3.47
C GLU A 77 -13.35 8.91 -4.49
#